data_AF-A0A958X5D4-F1
#
_entry.id   AF-A0A958X5D4-F1
#
_cell.length_a   1.000
_cell.length_b   1.000
_cell.length_c   1.000
_cell.angle_alpha   90.00
_cell.angle_beta   90.00
_cell.angle_gamma   90.00
#
_symmetry.space_group_name_H-M   'P 1'
#
loop_
_entity.id
_entity.type
_entity.pdbx_description
1 polymer ?
#
loop_
_entity_poly.entity_id
_entity_poly.type
_entity_poly.pdbx_seq_one_letter_code
_entity_poly.pdbx_strand_id
1 'polypeptide(L)' 'ADHETGGLALEQGHAHDSLDLTFSSTYHTASLVPVYAYGPGSESFSGVMDNTEIYWKMKALLGF' A
#
# COMPACT_ATOMS: atom_id res chain seq x y z
N ALA A 1 -4.30 -3.92 -4.17
CA ALA A 1 -3.31 -3.71 -5.24
C ALA A 1 -2.06 -4.49 -4.86
N ASP A 2 -1.28 -4.93 -5.84
CA ASP A 2 -0.02 -5.65 -5.66
C ASP A 2 1.20 -4.71 -5.70
N HIS A 3 1.03 -3.49 -6.20
CA HIS A 3 2.03 -2.42 -6.19
C HIS A 3 1.38 -1.02 -6.18
N GLU A 4 2.18 0.02 -5.91
CA GLU A 4 1.82 1.42 -6.18
C GLU A 4 2.24 1.79 -7.62
N THR A 5 1.53 2.73 -8.24
CA THR A 5 1.84 3.21 -9.60
C THR A 5 1.75 4.72 -9.68
N GLY A 6 2.75 5.31 -10.34
CA GLY A 6 2.76 6.73 -10.67
C GLY A 6 3.51 7.59 -9.66
N GLY A 7 3.63 7.16 -8.39
CA GLY A 7 4.36 7.91 -7.36
C GLY A 7 3.73 9.28 -7.14
N LEU A 8 2.44 9.31 -6.81
CA LEU A 8 1.75 10.57 -6.51
C LEU A 8 2.45 11.27 -5.34
N ALA A 9 2.97 12.47 -5.58
CA ALA A 9 3.67 13.27 -4.61
C ALA A 9 3.08 14.68 -4.53
N LEU A 10 3.12 15.27 -3.33
CA LEU A 10 2.83 16.67 -3.08
C LEU A 10 4.13 17.45 -3.22
N GLU A 11 4.16 18.42 -4.13
CA GLU A 11 5.29 19.31 -4.35
C GLU A 11 5.11 20.64 -3.62
N GLN A 12 6.18 21.42 -3.55
CA GLN A 12 6.13 22.76 -2.96
C GLN A 12 5.25 23.68 -3.82
N GLY A 13 4.11 24.08 -3.26
CA GLY A 13 3.19 25.02 -3.89
C GLY A 13 3.83 26.37 -4.21
N HIS A 14 3.49 26.93 -5.37
CA HIS A 14 4.03 28.22 -5.82
C HIS A 14 3.37 29.46 -5.18
N ALA A 15 2.30 29.30 -4.40
CA ALA A 15 1.59 30.38 -3.72
C ALA A 15 0.90 29.93 -2.43
N HIS A 16 0.39 30.90 -1.63
CA HIS A 16 -0.54 30.58 -0.54
C HIS A 16 -1.80 29.95 -1.14
N ASP A 17 -2.30 28.87 -0.53
CA ASP A 17 -3.43 28.06 -0.99
C ASP A 17 -3.26 27.35 -2.35
N SER A 18 -2.03 27.13 -2.82
CA SER A 18 -1.77 26.26 -4.00
C SER A 18 -1.46 24.83 -3.58
N LEU A 19 -2.15 23.86 -4.19
CA LEU A 19 -1.85 22.43 -4.09
C LEU A 19 -1.24 21.96 -5.42
N ASP A 20 0.06 21.64 -5.42
CA ASP A 20 0.75 21.10 -6.59
C ASP A 20 1.00 19.60 -6.42
N LEU A 21 0.30 18.80 -7.23
CA LEU A 21 0.45 17.35 -7.25
C LEU A 21 1.22 16.92 -8.50
N THR A 22 2.13 15.97 -8.33
CA THR A 22 2.89 15.39 -9.44
C THR A 22 2.86 13.87 -9.39
N PHE A 23 3.02 13.23 -10.56
CA PHE A 23 3.36 11.82 -10.65
C PHE A 23 4.85 11.72 -10.99
N SER A 24 5.64 11.25 -10.03
CA SER A 24 7.10 11.18 -10.18
C SER A 24 7.58 10.05 -11.09
N SER A 25 6.68 9.15 -11.49
CA SER A 25 6.96 7.99 -12.33
C SER A 25 5.84 7.76 -13.34
N THR A 26 6.19 7.20 -14.50
CA THR A 26 5.21 6.65 -15.46
C THR A 26 4.99 5.14 -15.29
N TYR A 27 5.60 4.55 -14.25
CA TYR A 27 5.59 3.12 -13.97
C TYR A 27 5.28 2.84 -12.48
N HIS A 28 5.49 1.59 -12.05
CA HIS A 28 5.32 1.19 -10.66
C HIS A 28 6.33 1.88 -9.74
N THR A 29 5.97 2.06 -8.47
CA THR A 29 6.90 2.47 -7.42
C THR A 29 6.91 1.48 -6.27
N ALA A 30 7.91 1.60 -5.39
CA ALA A 30 8.08 0.76 -4.21
C ALA A 30 7.34 1.29 -2.97
N SER A 31 6.40 2.22 -3.14
CA SER A 31 5.61 2.74 -2.03
C SER A 31 4.76 1.63 -1.39
N LEU A 32 4.61 1.68 -0.06
CA LEU A 32 3.80 0.70 0.68
C LEU A 32 2.34 0.74 0.20
N VAL A 33 1.78 -0.44 -0.04
CA VAL A 33 0.35 -0.60 -0.38
C VAL A 33 -0.41 -1.04 0.87
N PRO A 34 -1.54 -0.40 1.22
CA PRO A 34 -2.31 -0.81 2.38
C PRO A 34 -3.00 -2.17 2.16
N VAL A 35 -2.97 -3.00 3.21
CA VAL A 35 -3.77 -4.23 3.32
C VAL A 35 -4.87 -3.98 4.36
N TYR A 36 -6.12 -4.24 3.98
CA TYR A 36 -7.27 -4.18 4.87
C TYR A 36 -7.79 -5.60 5.13
N ALA A 37 -7.95 -5.97 6.40
CA ALA A 37 -8.45 -7.27 6.80
C ALA A 37 -9.58 -7.10 7.84
N TYR A 38 -10.57 -8.00 7.81
CA TYR A 38 -11.71 -8.00 8.73
C TYR A 38 -12.17 -9.43 9.01
N GLY A 39 -12.64 -9.69 10.23
CA GLY A 39 -13.11 -11.00 10.68
C GLY A 39 -12.08 -11.78 11.49
N PRO A 40 -12.36 -13.06 11.82
CA PRO A 40 -11.44 -13.91 12.58
C PRO A 40 -10.07 -14.02 11.91
N GLY A 41 -8.99 -13.77 12.66
CA GLY A 41 -7.61 -13.82 12.15
C GLY A 41 -7.14 -12.53 11.47
N SER A 42 -7.97 -11.49 11.37
CA SER A 42 -7.61 -10.21 10.78
C SER A 42 -6.41 -9.53 11.45
N GLU A 43 -6.19 -9.79 12.74
CA GLU A 43 -5.04 -9.33 13.52
C GLU A 43 -3.70 -9.81 12.92
N SER A 44 -3.70 -10.91 12.18
CA SER A 44 -2.50 -11.48 11.52
C SER A 44 -1.99 -10.64 10.35
N PHE A 45 -2.81 -9.69 9.85
CA PHE A 45 -2.54 -8.83 8.70
C PHE A 45 -2.28 -7.37 9.11
N SER A 46 -1.90 -7.13 10.37
CA SER A 46 -1.49 -5.81 10.85
C SER A 46 0.03 -5.58 10.71
N GLY A 47 0.44 -4.33 10.67
CA GLY A 47 1.86 -3.94 10.54
C GLY A 47 2.38 -3.94 9.10
N VAL A 48 3.71 -3.84 8.97
CA VAL A 48 4.41 -3.92 7.67
C VAL A 48 4.76 -5.37 7.41
N MET A 49 4.44 -5.88 6.23
CA MET A 49 4.73 -7.25 5.80
C MET A 49 5.06 -7.31 4.33
N ASP A 50 5.77 -8.36 3.93
CA ASP A 50 5.97 -8.69 2.53
C ASP A 50 4.68 -9.24 1.90
N ASN A 51 4.45 -8.98 0.61
CA ASN A 51 3.23 -9.43 -0.06
C ASN A 51 3.10 -10.96 -0.12
N THR A 52 4.21 -11.70 -0.12
CA THR A 52 4.21 -13.16 -0.13
C THR A 52 3.67 -13.75 1.18
N GLU A 53 3.80 -13.02 2.29
CA GLU A 53 3.27 -13.44 3.58
C GLU A 53 1.75 -13.54 3.60
N ILE A 54 1.05 -12.78 2.75
CA ILE A 54 -0.42 -12.80 2.67
C ILE A 54 -0.90 -14.21 2.35
N TYR A 55 -0.30 -14.86 1.35
CA TYR A 55 -0.64 -16.23 0.97
C TYR A 55 -0.44 -17.21 2.15
N TRP A 56 0.72 -17.15 2.80
CA TRP A 56 1.04 -18.07 3.90
C TRP A 56 0.14 -17.87 5.12
N LYS A 57 -0.18 -16.62 5.46
CA LYS A 57 -1.12 -16.27 6.55
C LYS A 57 -2.53 -16.77 6.24
N MET A 58 -3.02 -16.56 5.00
CA MET A 58 -4.33 -17.09 4.58
C MET A 58 -4.37 -18.62 4.62
N LYS A 59 -3.33 -19.28 4.09
CA LYS A 59 -3.21 -20.75 4.10
C LYS A 59 -3.31 -21.31 5.51
N ALA A 60 -2.56 -20.72 6.46
CA ALA A 60 -2.57 -21.12 7.86
C ALA A 60 -3.96 -20.92 8.51
N LEU A 61 -4.61 -19.77 8.29
CA LEU A 61 -5.92 -19.46 8.89
C LEU A 61 -7.06 -20.33 8.33
N LEU A 62 -6.94 -20.78 7.08
CA LEU A 62 -7.91 -21.68 6.45
C LEU A 62 -7.65 -23.17 6.77
N GLY A 63 -6.56 -23.49 7.47
CA GLY A 63 -6.23 -24.86 7.88
C GLY A 63 -5.62 -25.74 6.79
N PHE A 64 -4.92 -25.16 5.82
CA PHE A 64 -4.24 -25.87 4.72
C PHE A 64 -2.73 -26.08 4.95
#